data_AF-A0A972TXU6-F1
#
_entry.id   AF-A0A972TXU6-F1
#
_cell.length_a   1.000
_cell.length_b   1.000
_cell.length_c   1.000
_cell.angle_alpha   90.00
_cell.angle_beta   90.00
_cell.angle_gamma   90.00
#
_symmetry.space_group_name_H-M   'P 1'
#
loop_
_entity.id
_entity.type
_entity.pdbx_description
1 polymer ?
#
loop_
_entity_poly.entity_id
_entity_poly.type
_entity_poly.pdbx_seq_one_letter_code
_entity_poly.pdbx_strand_id
1 'polypeptide(L)'
;MIDLIVNEEQLERAIERARERKIIIPTFEQQKNPDSIPEKVKNELKGVGLWDINSLNLFRITWKNEPVDSGGGFGDVNYMEIPPEISGVDARIIALVGKWFPTGAHKVGATFGCLVPRLVTGQFDPTYQKAVWPSTGNFCRGGAYDATLLAAESIGILPEEMSRERFDWLSKVAGEVIATPGCESNVKEIFDKCWELKKTRKDIVIFNQFEEFGNYLWHYEVTGHAMEEVLQKVMTKNDRYAGFISQTGSAGTLGTGDYLKKIYPQSKIVAGEALQCPTLLLCGYGGHRIEGIGDKHVPWIH
;
A
#
# COMPACT_ATOMS: atom_id res chain seq x y z
N MET A 1 -2.48 13.64 12.09
CA MET A 1 -3.00 14.65 11.16
C MET A 1 -1.95 14.83 10.07
N ILE A 2 -2.33 14.84 8.79
CA ILE A 2 -1.37 14.98 7.69
C ILE A 2 -0.82 16.41 7.72
N ASP A 3 0.50 16.52 7.74
CA ASP A 3 1.17 17.81 7.62
C ASP A 3 1.31 18.15 6.13
N LEU A 4 0.86 19.35 5.76
CA LEU A 4 0.88 19.87 4.39
C LEU A 4 1.77 21.11 4.28
N ILE A 5 2.56 21.40 5.32
CA ILE A 5 3.55 22.49 5.28
C ILE A 5 4.57 22.16 4.20
N VAL A 6 4.74 23.10 3.27
CA VAL A 6 5.72 23.00 2.19
C VAL A 6 7.06 23.50 2.68
N ASN A 7 8.10 22.67 2.51
CA ASN A 7 9.49 23.06 2.66
C ASN A 7 10.09 23.27 1.26
N GLU A 8 10.09 24.52 0.80
CA GLU A 8 10.51 24.91 -0.55
C GLU A 8 11.94 24.48 -0.89
N GLU A 9 12.88 24.57 0.06
CA GLU A 9 14.28 24.22 -0.18
C GLU A 9 14.45 22.71 -0.43
N GLN A 10 13.82 21.88 0.41
CA GLN A 10 13.87 20.43 0.24
C GLN A 10 13.04 19.97 -0.96
N LEU A 11 11.95 20.67 -1.26
CA LEU A 11 11.13 20.42 -2.45
C LEU A 11 11.93 20.65 -3.74
N GLU A 12 12.70 21.75 -3.84
CA GLU A 12 13.52 21.98 -5.04
C GLU A 12 14.57 20.87 -5.22
N ARG A 13 15.23 20.40 -4.14
CA ARG A 13 16.16 19.26 -4.22
C ARG A 13 15.47 17.97 -4.68
N ALA A 14 14.26 17.71 -4.20
CA ALA A 14 13.45 16.57 -4.64
C ALA A 14 13.09 16.68 -6.14
N ILE A 15 12.73 17.88 -6.60
CA ILE A 15 12.44 18.17 -8.01
C ILE A 15 13.69 17.99 -8.87
N GLU A 16 14.85 18.51 -8.45
CA GLU A 16 16.13 18.33 -9.14
C GLU A 16 16.48 16.85 -9.27
N ARG A 17 16.41 16.08 -8.17
CA ARG A 17 16.63 14.63 -8.19
C ARG A 17 15.68 13.91 -9.14
N ALA A 18 14.40 14.28 -9.16
CA ALA A 18 13.42 13.71 -10.08
C ALA A 18 13.76 14.04 -11.54
N ARG A 19 14.19 15.29 -11.85
CA ARG A 19 14.64 15.70 -13.19
C ARG A 19 15.87 14.92 -13.63
N GLU A 20 16.88 14.79 -12.77
CA GLU A 20 18.12 14.03 -13.05
C GLU A 20 17.84 12.57 -13.39
N ARG A 21 16.93 11.95 -12.64
CA ARG A 21 16.55 10.54 -12.80
C ARG A 21 15.41 10.32 -13.80
N LYS A 22 14.89 11.40 -14.41
CA LYS A 22 13.75 11.38 -15.34
C LYS A 22 12.51 10.70 -14.75
N ILE A 23 12.24 10.93 -13.47
CA ILE A 23 11.11 10.36 -12.75
C ILE A 23 9.88 11.23 -12.99
N ILE A 24 8.76 10.58 -13.32
CA ILE A 24 7.45 11.21 -13.41
C ILE A 24 6.55 10.50 -12.41
N ILE A 25 5.96 11.27 -11.50
CA ILE A 25 5.09 10.75 -10.45
C ILE A 25 3.64 10.85 -10.94
N PRO A 26 2.86 9.76 -10.93
CA PRO A 26 1.44 9.81 -11.28
C PRO A 26 0.63 10.54 -10.23
N THR A 27 -0.45 11.19 -10.65
CA THR A 27 -1.48 11.69 -9.73
C THR A 27 -2.40 10.54 -9.29
N PHE A 28 -3.14 10.72 -8.19
CA PHE A 28 -4.21 9.77 -7.84
C PHE A 28 -5.29 9.70 -8.93
N GLU A 29 -5.54 10.78 -9.67
CA GLU A 29 -6.44 10.76 -10.82
C GLU A 29 -5.95 9.80 -11.91
N GLN A 30 -4.65 9.80 -12.22
CA GLN A 30 -4.06 8.85 -13.15
C GLN A 30 -4.08 7.40 -12.63
N GLN A 31 -3.93 7.20 -11.32
CA GLN A 31 -4.06 5.86 -10.71
C GLN A 31 -5.50 5.32 -10.78
N LYS A 32 -6.51 6.19 -10.59
CA LYS A 32 -7.93 5.82 -10.74
C LYS A 32 -8.31 5.63 -12.21
N ASN A 33 -7.78 6.48 -13.09
CA ASN A 33 -8.10 6.53 -14.50
C ASN A 33 -6.81 6.51 -15.36
N PRO A 34 -6.28 5.31 -15.66
CA PRO A 34 -5.08 5.16 -16.48
C PRO A 34 -5.21 5.70 -17.91
N ASP A 35 -6.41 5.95 -18.42
CA ASP A 35 -6.59 6.57 -19.75
C ASP A 35 -6.01 7.99 -19.81
N SER A 36 -6.00 8.69 -18.67
CA SER A 36 -5.41 10.03 -18.53
C SER A 36 -3.87 10.04 -18.48
N ILE A 37 -3.22 8.86 -18.48
CA ILE A 37 -1.78 8.74 -18.54
C ILE A 37 -1.31 9.11 -19.95
N PRO A 38 -0.24 9.93 -20.10
CA PRO A 38 0.29 10.29 -21.42
C PRO A 38 0.63 9.06 -22.28
N GLU A 39 0.26 9.10 -23.57
CA GLU A 39 0.53 8.01 -24.53
C GLU A 39 2.02 7.61 -24.59
N LYS A 40 2.92 8.58 -24.43
CA LYS A 40 4.35 8.31 -24.36
C LYS A 40 4.70 7.33 -23.23
N VAL A 41 4.17 7.57 -22.03
CA VAL A 41 4.37 6.70 -20.86
C VAL A 41 3.75 5.31 -21.09
N LYS A 42 2.51 5.26 -21.61
CA LYS A 42 1.83 4.00 -21.93
C LYS A 42 2.61 3.14 -22.94
N ASN A 43 3.23 3.78 -23.94
CA ASN A 43 4.05 3.06 -24.92
C ASN A 43 5.38 2.58 -24.35
N GLU A 44 6.04 3.36 -23.50
CA GLU A 44 7.28 2.94 -22.83
C GLU A 44 7.04 1.78 -21.85
N LEU A 45 5.90 1.76 -21.17
CA LEU A 45 5.50 0.68 -20.25
C LEU A 45 5.40 -0.71 -20.90
N LYS A 46 5.17 -0.79 -22.22
CA LYS A 46 5.14 -2.06 -22.96
C LYS A 46 6.49 -2.79 -22.94
N GLY A 47 7.59 -2.06 -22.74
CA GLY A 47 8.92 -2.62 -22.59
C GLY A 47 9.35 -2.90 -21.14
N VAL A 48 8.45 -2.72 -20.17
CA VAL A 48 8.75 -2.79 -18.73
C VAL A 48 7.97 -3.95 -18.10
N GLY A 49 8.67 -4.85 -17.41
CA GLY A 49 8.08 -5.92 -16.62
C GLY A 49 7.35 -5.37 -15.38
N LEU A 50 6.32 -6.08 -14.91
CA LEU A 50 5.46 -5.60 -13.81
C LEU A 50 6.22 -5.31 -12.52
N TRP A 51 7.36 -5.99 -12.30
CA TRP A 51 8.17 -5.91 -11.09
C TRP A 51 9.54 -5.28 -11.30
N ASP A 52 9.83 -4.80 -12.52
CA ASP A 52 11.11 -4.18 -12.83
C ASP A 52 11.33 -2.93 -11.99
N ILE A 53 12.59 -2.67 -11.63
CA ILE A 53 13.00 -1.42 -10.98
C ILE A 53 13.10 -0.34 -12.06
N ASN A 54 11.94 0.20 -12.43
CA ASN A 54 11.78 1.25 -13.43
C ASN A 54 10.72 2.23 -12.94
N SER A 55 11.03 3.53 -12.89
CA SER A 55 10.15 4.56 -12.34
C SER A 55 8.79 4.64 -13.05
N LEU A 56 8.67 4.16 -14.29
CA LEU A 56 7.39 4.06 -14.99
C LEU A 56 6.40 3.12 -14.28
N ASN A 57 6.87 2.12 -13.52
CA ASN A 57 5.99 1.24 -12.76
C ASN A 57 5.22 1.96 -11.64
N LEU A 58 5.55 3.22 -11.30
CA LEU A 58 4.69 4.05 -10.45
C LEU A 58 3.28 4.22 -11.07
N PHE A 59 3.17 4.29 -12.40
CA PHE A 59 1.89 4.35 -13.11
C PHE A 59 1.09 3.03 -13.05
N ARG A 60 1.74 1.92 -12.69
CA ARG A 60 1.10 0.62 -12.44
C ARG A 60 0.62 0.47 -11.00
N ILE A 61 0.66 1.52 -10.19
CA ILE A 61 0.01 1.54 -8.86
C ILE A 61 -1.49 1.82 -9.08
N THR A 62 -2.18 0.83 -9.64
CA THR A 62 -3.60 0.91 -10.00
C THR A 62 -4.25 -0.47 -9.97
N TRP A 63 -5.55 -0.53 -9.72
CA TRP A 63 -6.35 -1.75 -9.79
C TRP A 63 -6.63 -2.22 -11.22
N LYS A 64 -6.22 -1.44 -12.22
CA LYS A 64 -6.58 -1.58 -13.64
C LYS A 64 -5.44 -2.09 -14.52
N ASN A 65 -4.38 -2.66 -13.94
CA ASN A 65 -3.31 -3.26 -14.74
C ASN A 65 -3.84 -4.45 -15.55
N GLU A 66 -3.41 -4.59 -16.80
CA GLU A 66 -3.66 -5.80 -17.57
C GLU A 66 -3.05 -7.01 -16.84
N PRO A 67 -3.79 -8.15 -16.70
CA PRO A 67 -3.36 -9.28 -15.89
C PRO A 67 -2.30 -10.17 -16.57
N VAL A 68 -1.16 -9.56 -16.91
CA VAL A 68 0.01 -10.19 -17.54
C VAL A 68 1.30 -9.78 -16.83
N ASP A 69 2.30 -10.67 -16.84
CA ASP A 69 3.54 -10.46 -16.07
C ASP A 69 4.48 -9.42 -16.69
N SER A 70 4.39 -9.17 -18.00
CA SER A 70 5.23 -8.19 -18.71
C SER A 70 4.52 -7.57 -19.91
N GLY A 71 4.85 -6.31 -20.20
CA GLY A 71 4.34 -5.55 -21.35
C GLY A 71 2.86 -5.18 -21.30
N GLY A 72 2.16 -5.52 -20.20
CA GLY A 72 0.75 -5.23 -20.01
C GLY A 72 0.44 -3.74 -19.97
N GLY A 73 -0.69 -3.38 -20.59
CA GLY A 73 -1.29 -2.06 -20.52
C GLY A 73 -2.23 -1.91 -19.33
N PHE A 74 -3.37 -1.26 -19.59
CA PHE A 74 -4.43 -1.05 -18.61
C PHE A 74 -5.76 -1.53 -19.18
N GLY A 75 -6.68 -1.94 -18.30
CA GLY A 75 -8.02 -2.39 -18.65
C GLY A 75 -9.02 -2.05 -17.55
N ASP A 76 -10.08 -2.85 -17.43
CA ASP A 76 -11.04 -2.73 -16.35
C ASP A 76 -10.40 -3.03 -14.99
N VAL A 77 -11.06 -2.62 -13.91
CA VAL A 77 -10.66 -3.01 -12.55
C VAL A 77 -10.57 -4.54 -12.46
N ASN A 78 -9.46 -5.05 -11.93
CA ASN A 78 -9.31 -6.48 -11.67
C ASN A 78 -10.17 -6.88 -10.47
N TYR A 79 -11.22 -7.65 -10.70
CA TYR A 79 -12.09 -8.19 -9.65
C TYR A 79 -12.54 -9.62 -9.97
N MET A 80 -13.09 -10.28 -8.96
CA MET A 80 -13.82 -11.54 -9.09
C MET A 80 -15.10 -11.51 -8.26
N GLU A 81 -16.09 -12.27 -8.71
CA GLU A 81 -17.29 -12.57 -7.94
C GLU A 81 -17.15 -13.99 -7.38
N ILE A 82 -17.30 -14.13 -6.06
CA ILE A 82 -17.27 -15.44 -5.40
C ILE A 82 -18.63 -16.09 -5.63
N PRO A 83 -18.68 -17.28 -6.26
CA PRO A 83 -19.93 -17.91 -6.62
C PRO A 83 -20.64 -18.48 -5.38
N PRO A 84 -22.00 -18.56 -5.38
CA PRO A 84 -22.78 -19.09 -4.26
C PRO A 84 -22.39 -20.51 -3.82
N GLU A 85 -21.89 -21.33 -4.75
CA GLU A 85 -21.41 -22.69 -4.48
C GLU A 85 -20.17 -22.70 -3.56
N ILE A 86 -19.41 -21.60 -3.52
CA ILE A 86 -18.26 -21.41 -2.63
C ILE A 86 -18.67 -20.63 -1.37
N SER A 87 -19.45 -19.57 -1.53
CA SER A 87 -19.80 -18.69 -0.41
C SER A 87 -20.88 -19.27 0.51
N GLY A 88 -21.75 -20.14 -0.01
CA GLY A 88 -22.88 -20.72 0.71
C GLY A 88 -23.99 -19.73 1.04
N VAL A 89 -24.01 -18.55 0.42
CA VAL A 89 -24.99 -17.48 0.68
C VAL A 89 -25.53 -16.88 -0.62
N ASP A 90 -26.78 -16.43 -0.58
CA ASP A 90 -27.44 -15.74 -1.70
C ASP A 90 -26.84 -14.34 -1.96
N ALA A 91 -26.18 -13.75 -0.96
CA ALA A 91 -25.54 -12.46 -1.10
C ALA A 91 -24.32 -12.56 -2.03
N ARG A 92 -24.30 -11.73 -3.08
CA ARG A 92 -23.17 -11.62 -4.01
C ARG A 92 -21.95 -11.06 -3.29
N ILE A 93 -20.80 -11.72 -3.44
CA ILE A 93 -19.55 -11.30 -2.82
C ILE A 93 -18.56 -10.94 -3.92
N ILE A 94 -18.17 -9.68 -3.95
CA ILE A 94 -17.21 -9.13 -4.92
C ILE A 94 -15.88 -8.88 -4.22
N ALA A 95 -14.78 -9.32 -4.84
CA ALA A 95 -13.43 -9.14 -4.33
C ALA A 95 -12.53 -8.51 -5.41
N LEU A 96 -11.82 -7.43 -5.05
CA LEU A 96 -10.78 -6.87 -5.92
C LEU A 96 -9.54 -7.77 -5.91
N VAL A 97 -8.87 -7.89 -7.06
CA VAL A 97 -7.70 -8.75 -7.25
C VAL A 97 -6.42 -7.92 -7.25
N GLY A 98 -5.73 -7.91 -6.11
CA GLY A 98 -4.52 -7.10 -5.90
C GLY A 98 -3.21 -7.73 -6.38
N LYS A 99 -3.26 -8.89 -7.06
CA LYS A 99 -2.08 -9.62 -7.54
C LYS A 99 -1.31 -8.86 -8.62
N TRP A 100 -2.01 -8.06 -9.42
CA TRP A 100 -1.45 -7.40 -10.60
C TRP A 100 -0.83 -6.04 -10.30
N PHE A 101 -0.59 -5.73 -9.03
CA PHE A 101 0.25 -4.59 -8.65
C PHE A 101 1.74 -4.95 -8.79
N PRO A 102 2.64 -3.97 -8.98
CA PRO A 102 4.06 -4.16 -8.73
C PRO A 102 4.27 -4.79 -7.35
N THR A 103 5.25 -5.69 -7.22
CA THR A 103 5.50 -6.51 -6.01
C THR A 103 4.43 -7.53 -5.63
N GLY A 104 3.35 -7.64 -6.42
CA GLY A 104 2.29 -8.64 -6.27
C GLY A 104 1.23 -8.32 -5.23
N ALA A 105 1.25 -7.11 -4.68
CA ALA A 105 0.33 -6.69 -3.63
C ALA A 105 0.03 -5.21 -3.71
N HIS A 106 -1.21 -4.83 -3.38
CA HIS A 106 -1.67 -3.44 -3.32
C HIS A 106 -0.93 -2.56 -2.30
N LYS A 107 -0.02 -3.12 -1.49
CA LYS A 107 0.73 -2.37 -0.47
C LYS A 107 1.67 -1.33 -1.08
N VAL A 108 2.07 -1.45 -2.35
CA VAL A 108 2.71 -0.35 -3.10
C VAL A 108 1.83 0.90 -3.17
N GLY A 109 0.51 0.74 -3.25
CA GLY A 109 -0.42 1.86 -3.17
C GLY A 109 -0.42 2.53 -1.80
N ALA A 110 -0.51 1.72 -0.74
CA ALA A 110 -0.46 2.21 0.63
C ALA A 110 0.84 2.97 0.94
N THR A 111 1.98 2.46 0.49
CA THR A 111 3.31 3.07 0.70
C THR A 111 3.52 4.31 -0.16
N PHE A 112 3.05 4.30 -1.41
CA PHE A 112 3.00 5.48 -2.26
C PHE A 112 2.22 6.61 -1.59
N GLY A 113 1.05 6.29 -1.02
CA GLY A 113 0.22 7.22 -0.29
C GLY A 113 0.90 7.83 0.94
N CYS A 114 1.89 7.16 1.51
CA CYS A 114 2.67 7.66 2.66
C CYS A 114 3.88 8.50 2.21
N LEU A 115 4.64 8.02 1.22
CA LEU A 115 5.90 8.63 0.79
C LEU A 115 5.69 9.85 -0.11
N VAL A 116 4.85 9.72 -1.15
CA VAL A 116 4.75 10.75 -2.19
C VAL A 116 4.23 12.08 -1.67
N PRO A 117 3.22 12.15 -0.76
CA PRO A 117 2.81 13.42 -0.19
C PRO A 117 3.96 14.17 0.49
N ARG A 118 4.82 13.48 1.25
CA ARG A 118 5.99 14.12 1.88
C ARG A 118 7.05 14.55 0.88
N LEU A 119 7.23 13.78 -0.19
CA LEU A 119 8.15 14.11 -1.26
C LEU A 119 7.73 15.39 -2.00
N VAL A 120 6.44 15.52 -2.37
CA VAL A 120 5.93 16.66 -3.13
C VAL A 120 5.69 17.91 -2.29
N THR A 121 5.73 17.81 -0.95
CA THR A 121 5.75 18.96 -0.04
C THR A 121 7.16 19.31 0.45
N GLY A 122 8.19 18.55 0.07
CA GLY A 122 9.55 18.73 0.58
C GLY A 122 9.73 18.34 2.05
N GLN A 123 8.77 17.62 2.65
CA GLN A 123 8.93 17.06 4.00
C GLN A 123 9.79 15.80 4.04
N PHE A 124 10.07 15.23 2.86
CA PHE A 124 11.05 14.18 2.66
C PHE A 124 12.04 14.61 1.58
N ASP A 125 13.31 14.78 1.95
CA ASP A 125 14.41 15.10 1.03
C ASP A 125 15.08 13.79 0.56
N PRO A 126 14.85 13.33 -0.70
CA PRO A 126 15.38 12.06 -1.20
C PRO A 126 16.91 12.09 -1.42
N THR A 127 17.56 13.25 -1.28
CA THR A 127 19.01 13.40 -1.44
C THR A 127 19.78 13.24 -0.13
N TYR A 128 19.08 13.40 1.00
CA TYR A 128 19.67 13.35 2.35
C TYR A 128 19.02 12.30 3.24
N GLN A 129 17.71 12.12 3.16
CA GLN A 129 16.96 11.26 4.06
C GLN A 129 16.73 9.86 3.48
N LYS A 130 16.68 8.86 4.37
CA LYS A 130 16.31 7.49 4.06
C LYS A 130 14.88 7.18 4.52
N ALA A 131 14.10 6.53 3.67
CA ALA A 131 12.75 6.07 3.99
C ALA A 131 12.82 4.76 4.78
N VAL A 132 12.40 4.77 6.04
CA VAL A 132 12.41 3.59 6.92
C VAL A 132 11.04 2.94 6.93
N TRP A 133 11.01 1.65 6.62
CA TRP A 133 9.79 0.86 6.46
C TRP A 133 9.69 -0.26 7.51
N PRO A 134 9.13 0.04 8.69
CA PRO A 134 8.94 -0.94 9.77
C PRO A 134 7.77 -1.88 9.50
N SER A 135 8.02 -2.98 8.79
CA SER A 135 6.99 -3.98 8.53
C SER A 135 7.59 -5.32 8.14
N THR A 136 6.92 -6.39 8.54
CA THR A 136 7.32 -7.79 8.35
C THR A 136 6.89 -8.35 6.99
N GLY A 137 6.03 -7.64 6.27
CA GLY A 137 5.35 -8.12 5.06
C GLY A 137 5.34 -7.13 3.90
N ASN A 138 4.26 -7.17 3.13
CA ASN A 138 4.14 -6.46 1.85
C ASN A 138 4.26 -4.93 1.96
N PHE A 139 4.06 -4.33 3.13
CA PHE A 139 4.25 -2.89 3.31
C PHE A 139 5.73 -2.48 3.26
N CYS A 140 6.64 -3.25 3.89
CA CYS A 140 8.08 -2.99 3.77
C CYS A 140 8.55 -3.21 2.34
N ARG A 141 8.04 -4.28 1.71
CA ARG A 141 8.31 -4.58 0.30
C ARG A 141 7.89 -3.45 -0.64
N GLY A 142 6.65 -2.99 -0.52
CA GLY A 142 6.10 -1.92 -1.35
C GLY A 142 6.82 -0.60 -1.13
N GLY A 143 7.12 -0.26 0.13
CA GLY A 143 7.80 0.98 0.47
C GLY A 143 9.25 1.03 0.01
N ALA A 144 10.00 -0.08 0.17
CA ALA A 144 11.33 -0.20 -0.39
C ALA A 144 11.30 -0.05 -1.91
N TYR A 145 10.35 -0.72 -2.58
CA TYR A 145 10.17 -0.63 -4.03
C TYR A 145 9.88 0.82 -4.49
N ASP A 146 8.89 1.49 -3.88
CA ASP A 146 8.54 2.88 -4.21
C ASP A 146 9.71 3.83 -3.97
N ALA A 147 10.43 3.67 -2.85
CA ALA A 147 11.61 4.48 -2.55
C ALA A 147 12.69 4.31 -3.64
N THR A 148 12.97 3.08 -4.08
CA THR A 148 13.89 2.83 -5.18
C THR A 148 13.41 3.46 -6.49
N LEU A 149 12.11 3.33 -6.84
CA LEU A 149 11.54 3.94 -8.04
C LEU A 149 11.61 5.48 -8.01
N LEU A 150 11.53 6.07 -6.82
CA LEU A 150 11.64 7.50 -6.56
C LEU A 150 13.08 7.97 -6.30
N ALA A 151 14.07 7.09 -6.54
CA ALA A 151 15.50 7.35 -6.36
C ALA A 151 15.88 7.86 -4.95
N ALA A 152 15.20 7.36 -3.94
CA ALA A 152 15.46 7.57 -2.52
C ALA A 152 16.07 6.32 -1.89
N GLU A 153 16.94 6.52 -0.89
CA GLU A 153 17.44 5.40 -0.09
C GLU A 153 16.36 4.90 0.88
N SER A 154 16.36 3.60 1.17
CA SER A 154 15.42 3.01 2.12
C SER A 154 16.07 2.04 3.08
N ILE A 155 15.49 1.95 4.28
CA ILE A 155 15.86 1.00 5.33
C ILE A 155 14.65 0.08 5.58
N GLY A 156 14.82 -1.22 5.35
CA GLY A 156 13.83 -2.22 5.73
C GLY A 156 14.06 -2.71 7.15
N ILE A 157 13.02 -2.75 7.99
CA ILE A 157 13.09 -3.38 9.33
C ILE A 157 12.13 -4.56 9.36
N LEU A 158 12.67 -5.76 9.57
CA LEU A 158 11.89 -7.00 9.61
C LEU A 158 12.45 -8.01 10.63
N PRO A 159 11.65 -8.97 11.11
CA PRO A 159 12.10 -9.98 12.04
C PRO A 159 13.07 -10.98 11.40
N GLU A 160 13.97 -11.54 12.19
CA GLU A 160 14.98 -12.51 11.72
C GLU A 160 14.41 -13.87 11.34
N GLU A 161 13.25 -14.26 11.87
CA GLU A 161 12.58 -15.53 11.51
C GLU A 161 11.85 -15.49 10.16
N MET A 162 11.87 -14.35 9.46
CA MET A 162 11.30 -14.23 8.13
C MET A 162 12.07 -15.07 7.09
N SER A 163 11.38 -15.50 6.03
CA SER A 163 11.97 -16.32 4.98
C SER A 163 13.21 -15.68 4.34
N ARG A 164 14.25 -16.47 4.04
CA ARG A 164 15.46 -16.00 3.33
C ARG A 164 15.15 -15.29 2.01
N GLU A 165 14.16 -15.76 1.27
CA GLU A 165 13.72 -15.12 0.02
C GLU A 165 13.32 -13.65 0.21
N ARG A 166 12.67 -13.31 1.33
CA ARG A 166 12.32 -11.92 1.67
C ARG A 166 13.57 -11.08 1.91
N PHE A 167 14.57 -11.61 2.63
CA PHE A 167 15.86 -10.92 2.85
C PHE A 167 16.66 -10.75 1.56
N ASP A 168 16.72 -11.78 0.72
CA ASP A 168 17.45 -11.76 -0.56
C ASP A 168 16.82 -10.78 -1.55
N TRP A 169 15.50 -10.63 -1.54
CA TRP A 169 14.81 -9.62 -2.34
C TRP A 169 15.05 -8.21 -1.77
N LEU A 170 14.88 -8.02 -0.46
CA LEU A 170 15.04 -6.71 0.18
C LEU A 170 16.47 -6.18 0.06
N SER A 171 17.48 -7.03 0.19
CA SER A 171 18.89 -6.62 0.07
C SER A 171 19.27 -6.13 -1.34
N LYS A 172 18.47 -6.43 -2.37
CA LYS A 172 18.65 -5.92 -3.74
C LYS A 172 17.95 -4.59 -4.00
N VAL A 173 16.95 -4.25 -3.18
CA VAL A 173 16.04 -3.10 -3.40
C VAL A 173 16.31 -2.00 -2.37
N ALA A 174 16.43 -2.37 -1.09
CA ALA A 174 16.72 -1.45 0.00
C ALA A 174 18.24 -1.20 0.17
N GLY A 175 18.59 0.01 0.59
CA GLY A 175 19.99 0.37 0.89
C GLY A 175 20.50 -0.20 2.21
N GLU A 176 19.61 -0.49 3.15
CA GLU A 176 19.94 -1.11 4.44
C GLU A 176 18.80 -2.03 4.89
N VAL A 177 19.15 -3.15 5.54
CA VAL A 177 18.19 -4.09 6.11
C VAL A 177 18.57 -4.33 7.58
N ILE A 178 17.62 -4.10 8.49
CA ILE A 178 17.78 -4.30 9.93
C ILE A 178 16.89 -5.46 10.37
N ALA A 179 17.52 -6.52 10.89
CA ALA A 179 16.81 -7.65 11.47
C ALA A 179 16.49 -7.38 12.94
N THR A 180 15.24 -7.63 13.37
CA THR A 180 14.82 -7.61 14.79
C THR A 180 14.53 -9.03 15.29
N PRO A 181 14.65 -9.31 16.60
CA PRO A 181 14.28 -10.61 17.14
C PRO A 181 12.79 -10.94 16.95
N GLY A 182 12.44 -12.21 16.73
CA GLY A 182 11.05 -12.72 16.71
C GLY A 182 10.49 -13.07 15.33
N CYS A 183 9.16 -13.28 15.27
CA CYS A 183 8.41 -13.72 14.08
C CYS A 183 7.52 -12.61 13.49
N GLU A 184 6.72 -12.91 12.46
CA GLU A 184 5.91 -11.92 11.72
C GLU A 184 5.00 -11.06 12.63
N SER A 185 4.50 -11.62 13.74
CA SER A 185 3.61 -10.95 14.69
C SER A 185 4.33 -10.18 15.81
N ASN A 186 5.67 -10.12 15.80
CA ASN A 186 6.50 -9.41 16.78
C ASN A 186 6.73 -7.94 16.39
N VAL A 187 5.66 -7.14 16.47
CA VAL A 187 5.70 -5.73 16.05
C VAL A 187 6.36 -4.81 17.10
N LYS A 188 6.35 -5.21 18.37
CA LYS A 188 6.95 -4.41 19.47
C LYS A 188 8.44 -4.17 19.24
N GLU A 189 9.18 -5.21 18.86
CA GLU A 189 10.62 -5.16 18.64
C GLU A 189 10.98 -4.22 17.48
N ILE A 190 10.14 -4.18 16.45
CA ILE A 190 10.24 -3.24 15.33
C ILE A 190 10.02 -1.81 15.83
N PHE A 191 9.01 -1.58 16.67
CA PHE A 191 8.79 -0.25 17.27
C PHE A 191 9.94 0.20 18.15
N ASP A 192 10.50 -0.68 18.99
CA ASP A 192 11.67 -0.37 19.81
C ASP A 192 12.85 0.06 18.92
N LYS A 193 13.09 -0.65 17.80
CA LYS A 193 14.12 -0.27 16.83
C LYS A 193 13.80 1.08 16.16
N CYS A 194 12.55 1.37 15.82
CA CYS A 194 12.15 2.69 15.32
C CYS A 194 12.46 3.81 16.31
N TRP A 195 12.21 3.60 17.62
CA TRP A 195 12.53 4.57 18.65
C TRP A 195 14.03 4.80 18.81
N GLU A 196 14.83 3.74 18.76
CA GLU A 196 16.29 3.81 18.74
C GLU A 196 16.79 4.63 17.54
N LEU A 197 16.29 4.32 16.34
CA LEU A 197 16.66 5.01 15.12
C LEU A 197 16.27 6.50 15.15
N LYS A 198 15.06 6.85 15.60
CA LYS A 198 14.63 8.26 15.77
C LYS A 198 15.55 9.05 16.72
N LYS A 199 16.12 8.40 17.74
CA LYS A 199 17.05 9.03 18.69
C LYS A 199 18.45 9.21 18.13
N THR A 200 18.92 8.25 17.34
CA THR A 200 20.32 8.12 16.91
C THR A 200 20.60 8.66 15.51
N ARG A 201 19.58 8.72 14.64
CA ARG A 201 19.72 9.15 13.24
C ARG A 201 18.84 10.37 12.93
N LYS A 202 19.40 11.31 12.17
CA LYS A 202 18.72 12.56 11.74
C LYS A 202 18.43 12.60 10.24
N ASP A 203 18.99 11.64 9.52
CA ASP A 203 18.92 11.41 8.08
C ASP A 203 17.85 10.37 7.73
N ILE A 204 16.83 10.18 8.57
CA ILE A 204 15.79 9.17 8.34
C ILE A 204 14.39 9.73 8.54
N VAL A 205 13.44 9.16 7.80
CA VAL A 205 12.00 9.37 8.00
C VAL A 205 11.34 8.01 8.12
N ILE A 206 10.65 7.78 9.23
CA ILE A 206 9.97 6.50 9.50
C ILE A 206 8.53 6.58 9.01
N PHE A 207 8.15 5.62 8.15
CA PHE A 207 6.81 5.47 7.62
C PHE A 207 6.12 4.27 8.27
N ASN A 208 5.57 4.49 9.46
CA ASN A 208 4.93 3.43 10.23
C ASN A 208 3.48 3.21 9.76
N GLN A 209 3.23 2.07 9.10
CA GLN A 209 1.93 1.77 8.47
C GLN A 209 0.71 1.91 9.38
N PHE A 210 0.88 1.82 10.70
CA PHE A 210 -0.20 1.90 11.68
C PHE A 210 -0.54 3.33 12.13
N GLU A 211 0.27 4.33 11.77
CA GLU A 211 0.04 5.76 12.09
C GLU A 211 0.05 6.69 10.85
N GLU A 212 0.38 6.15 9.68
CA GLU A 212 0.43 6.90 8.43
C GLU A 212 -0.93 7.00 7.73
N PHE A 213 -1.62 8.14 7.86
CA PHE A 213 -2.91 8.39 7.19
C PHE A 213 -2.84 8.34 5.66
N GLY A 214 -1.64 8.48 5.08
CA GLY A 214 -1.43 8.27 3.64
C GLY A 214 -1.87 6.89 3.15
N ASN A 215 -1.69 5.86 3.98
CA ASN A 215 -2.18 4.50 3.73
C ASN A 215 -3.72 4.47 3.61
N TYR A 216 -4.40 5.07 4.60
CA TYR A 216 -5.85 5.16 4.64
C TYR A 216 -6.40 5.95 3.44
N LEU A 217 -5.82 7.11 3.15
CA LEU A 217 -6.27 7.99 2.08
C LEU A 217 -6.06 7.39 0.69
N TRP A 218 -4.99 6.63 0.46
CA TRP A 218 -4.82 5.94 -0.82
C TRP A 218 -5.95 4.92 -1.05
N HIS A 219 -6.33 4.17 -0.02
CA HIS A 219 -7.46 3.25 -0.12
C HIS A 219 -8.81 3.95 -0.24
N TYR A 220 -8.98 5.09 0.43
CA TYR A 220 -10.15 5.94 0.28
C TYR A 220 -10.30 6.44 -1.16
N GLU A 221 -9.24 7.01 -1.70
CA GLU A 221 -9.27 7.68 -3.00
C GLU A 221 -9.14 6.70 -4.16
N VAL A 222 -8.22 5.76 -4.14
CA VAL A 222 -7.95 4.89 -5.31
C VAL A 222 -8.74 3.59 -5.21
N THR A 223 -8.67 2.90 -4.07
CA THR A 223 -9.35 1.60 -3.91
C THR A 223 -10.87 1.76 -3.79
N GLY A 224 -11.35 2.83 -3.14
CA GLY A 224 -12.75 3.18 -3.02
C GLY A 224 -13.43 3.37 -4.36
N HIS A 225 -12.86 4.21 -5.23
CA HIS A 225 -13.37 4.45 -6.58
C HIS A 225 -13.28 3.20 -7.47
N ALA A 226 -12.20 2.40 -7.36
CA ALA A 226 -12.12 1.14 -8.08
C ALA A 226 -13.25 0.16 -7.69
N MET A 227 -13.59 0.09 -6.39
CA MET A 227 -14.72 -0.71 -5.94
C MET A 227 -16.06 -0.14 -6.43
N GLU A 228 -16.24 1.18 -6.41
CA GLU A 228 -17.45 1.81 -6.96
C GLU A 228 -17.65 1.45 -8.45
N GLU A 229 -16.60 1.53 -9.27
CA GLU A 229 -16.67 1.18 -10.69
C GLU A 229 -17.13 -0.26 -10.90
N VAL A 230 -16.59 -1.20 -10.11
CA VAL A 230 -17.02 -2.60 -10.16
C VAL A 230 -18.49 -2.72 -9.75
N LEU A 231 -18.90 -2.06 -8.67
CA LEU A 231 -20.30 -2.08 -8.21
C LEU A 231 -21.24 -1.52 -9.27
N GLN A 232 -20.91 -0.39 -9.90
CA GLN A 232 -21.70 0.20 -10.99
C GLN A 232 -21.81 -0.74 -12.19
N LYS A 233 -20.77 -1.53 -12.47
CA LYS A 233 -20.76 -2.52 -13.55
C LYS A 233 -21.58 -3.76 -13.23
N VAL A 234 -21.52 -4.25 -11.99
CA VAL A 234 -22.08 -5.56 -11.64
C VAL A 234 -23.47 -5.50 -11.00
N MET A 235 -23.84 -4.38 -10.39
CA MET A 235 -25.12 -4.22 -9.71
C MET A 235 -26.23 -3.87 -10.71
N THR A 236 -27.39 -4.46 -10.49
CA THR A 236 -28.64 -4.12 -11.16
C THR A 236 -29.47 -3.19 -10.27
N LYS A 237 -30.53 -2.61 -10.84
CA LYS A 237 -31.50 -1.78 -10.09
C LYS A 237 -32.19 -2.51 -8.91
N ASN A 238 -32.14 -3.85 -8.88
CA ASN A 238 -32.73 -4.66 -7.82
C ASN A 238 -31.73 -5.02 -6.73
N ASP A 239 -30.44 -4.76 -6.95
CA ASP A 239 -29.39 -5.04 -5.98
C ASP A 239 -29.28 -3.91 -4.96
N ARG A 240 -28.86 -4.27 -3.75
CA ARG A 240 -28.54 -3.32 -2.67
C ARG A 240 -27.14 -3.62 -2.16
N TYR A 241 -26.29 -2.60 -2.13
CA TYR A 241 -24.99 -2.72 -1.48
C TYR A 241 -25.16 -2.86 0.04
N ALA A 242 -24.71 -3.99 0.60
CA ALA A 242 -24.88 -4.31 2.01
C ALA A 242 -23.74 -3.78 2.89
N GLY A 243 -22.50 -3.84 2.38
CA GLY A 243 -21.34 -3.44 3.16
C GLY A 243 -20.01 -3.85 2.57
N PHE A 244 -18.95 -3.35 3.21
CA PHE A 244 -17.56 -3.65 2.93
C PHE A 244 -16.97 -4.48 4.07
N ILE A 245 -16.18 -5.49 3.73
CA ILE A 245 -15.46 -6.31 4.71
C ILE A 245 -13.97 -6.24 4.37
N SER A 246 -13.13 -5.94 5.36
CA SER A 246 -11.68 -6.04 5.25
C SER A 246 -11.10 -6.77 6.44
N GLN A 247 -10.20 -7.72 6.17
CA GLN A 247 -9.39 -8.31 7.22
C GLN A 247 -8.31 -7.29 7.63
N THR A 248 -8.19 -6.98 8.91
CA THR A 248 -7.41 -5.84 9.38
C THR A 248 -6.00 -6.23 9.81
N GLY A 249 -5.01 -5.75 9.07
CA GLY A 249 -3.64 -5.55 9.56
C GLY A 249 -3.47 -4.08 9.95
N SER A 250 -2.97 -3.26 9.03
CA SER A 250 -2.81 -1.80 9.23
C SER A 250 -4.11 -0.99 9.25
N ALA A 251 -5.28 -1.59 9.07
CA ALA A 251 -6.60 -0.92 8.93
C ALA A 251 -6.81 0.02 7.72
N GLY A 252 -5.76 0.50 7.03
CA GLY A 252 -5.89 1.43 5.90
C GLY A 252 -6.93 1.08 4.82
N THR A 253 -7.12 -0.19 4.49
CA THR A 253 -8.11 -0.65 3.49
C THR A 253 -9.56 -0.37 3.90
N LEU A 254 -9.85 -0.15 5.18
CA LEU A 254 -11.16 0.31 5.65
C LEU A 254 -11.56 1.67 5.07
N GLY A 255 -10.60 2.48 4.61
CA GLY A 255 -10.87 3.73 3.88
C GLY A 255 -11.74 3.55 2.64
N THR A 256 -11.67 2.39 1.99
CA THR A 256 -12.60 2.02 0.90
C THR A 256 -14.04 1.95 1.38
N GLY A 257 -14.28 1.35 2.55
CA GLY A 257 -15.61 1.27 3.15
C GLY A 257 -16.18 2.65 3.47
N ASP A 258 -15.35 3.55 4.01
CA ASP A 258 -15.75 4.92 4.33
C ASP A 258 -16.06 5.75 3.09
N TYR A 259 -15.31 5.57 2.01
CA TYR A 259 -15.66 6.15 0.72
C TYR A 259 -17.03 5.67 0.25
N LEU A 260 -17.24 4.34 0.23
CA LEU A 260 -18.49 3.74 -0.23
C LEU A 260 -19.69 4.13 0.63
N LYS A 261 -19.50 4.43 1.92
CA LYS A 261 -20.56 4.98 2.77
C LYS A 261 -21.07 6.35 2.32
N LYS A 262 -20.28 7.16 1.62
CA LYS A 262 -20.79 8.42 1.03
C LYS A 262 -21.85 8.15 -0.05
N ILE A 263 -21.69 7.06 -0.79
CA ILE A 263 -22.57 6.65 -1.89
C ILE A 263 -23.72 5.78 -1.37
N TYR A 264 -23.42 4.89 -0.42
CA TYR A 264 -24.35 3.93 0.19
C TYR A 264 -24.38 4.11 1.72
N PRO A 265 -25.09 5.12 2.26
CA PRO A 265 -25.00 5.50 3.69
C PRO A 265 -25.44 4.43 4.68
N GLN A 266 -26.28 3.49 4.24
CA GLN A 266 -26.78 2.40 5.09
C GLN A 266 -25.84 1.18 5.12
N SER A 267 -24.78 1.19 4.32
CA SER A 267 -23.83 0.09 4.23
C SER A 267 -23.04 -0.09 5.53
N LYS A 268 -22.69 -1.34 5.83
CA LYS A 268 -21.86 -1.70 6.99
C LYS A 268 -20.38 -1.75 6.59
N ILE A 269 -19.50 -1.41 7.52
CA ILE A 269 -18.06 -1.65 7.39
C ILE A 269 -17.70 -2.65 8.47
N VAL A 270 -17.07 -3.74 8.08
CA VAL A 270 -16.72 -4.85 8.96
C VAL A 270 -15.21 -5.04 8.92
N ALA A 271 -14.59 -4.92 10.09
CA ALA A 271 -13.23 -5.35 10.33
C ALA A 271 -13.23 -6.84 10.71
N GLY A 272 -12.45 -7.64 9.99
CA GLY A 272 -12.18 -9.02 10.34
C GLY A 272 -10.80 -9.18 10.98
N GLU A 273 -10.67 -10.09 11.94
CA GLU A 273 -9.40 -10.42 12.58
C GLU A 273 -9.25 -11.94 12.74
N ALA A 274 -8.02 -12.38 13.05
CA ALA A 274 -7.76 -13.79 13.31
C ALA A 274 -8.35 -14.21 14.67
N LEU A 275 -9.12 -15.29 14.69
CA LEU A 275 -9.70 -15.83 15.93
C LEU A 275 -8.63 -16.18 16.99
N GLN A 276 -7.44 -16.58 16.55
CA GLN A 276 -6.30 -16.91 17.41
C GLN A 276 -5.59 -15.67 17.98
N CYS A 277 -5.82 -14.48 17.42
CA CYS A 277 -5.36 -13.20 17.97
C CYS A 277 -6.48 -12.15 17.92
N PRO A 278 -7.55 -12.31 18.74
CA PRO A 278 -8.74 -11.48 18.68
C PRO A 278 -8.55 -10.19 19.48
N THR A 279 -7.64 -9.33 19.01
CA THR A 279 -7.25 -8.09 19.68
C THR A 279 -8.38 -7.07 19.71
N LEU A 280 -9.15 -6.94 18.62
CA LEU A 280 -10.27 -6.00 18.54
C LEU A 280 -11.47 -6.47 19.35
N LEU A 281 -11.82 -7.76 19.29
CA LEU A 281 -13.02 -8.30 19.90
C LEU A 281 -12.86 -8.60 21.40
N LEU A 282 -11.71 -9.14 21.81
CA LEU A 282 -11.50 -9.70 23.16
C LEU A 282 -10.30 -9.11 23.90
N CYS A 283 -9.65 -8.08 23.35
CA CYS A 283 -8.34 -7.61 23.83
C CYS A 283 -7.31 -8.77 23.95
N GLY A 284 -7.47 -9.79 23.10
CA GLY A 284 -6.70 -11.02 23.15
C GLY A 284 -5.37 -10.90 22.42
N TYR A 285 -4.39 -11.69 22.87
CA TYR A 285 -3.07 -11.82 22.25
C TYR A 285 -2.80 -13.29 21.95
N GLY A 286 -2.31 -13.58 20.73
CA GLY A 286 -1.94 -14.93 20.35
C GLY A 286 -1.12 -14.95 19.06
N GLY A 287 -0.70 -16.14 18.63
CA GLY A 287 0.00 -16.34 17.35
C GLY A 287 -0.92 -17.00 16.32
N HIS A 288 -0.75 -16.65 15.05
CA HIS A 288 -1.48 -17.27 13.94
C HIS A 288 -0.66 -17.27 12.66
N ARG A 289 -1.18 -17.96 11.63
CA ARG A 289 -0.55 -18.09 10.31
C ARG A 289 -1.32 -17.38 9.18
N ILE A 290 -2.24 -16.49 9.54
CA ILE A 290 -2.93 -15.62 8.57
C ILE A 290 -2.07 -14.36 8.39
N GLU A 291 -1.10 -14.45 7.49
CA GLU A 291 -0.10 -13.38 7.28
C GLU A 291 -0.77 -12.07 6.79
N GLY A 292 -0.30 -10.93 7.31
CA GLY A 292 -0.77 -9.59 6.93
C GLY A 292 -1.98 -9.03 7.68
N ILE A 293 -2.49 -9.73 8.70
CA ILE A 293 -3.58 -9.26 9.59
C ILE A 293 -3.25 -9.57 11.06
N GLY A 294 -4.00 -9.01 12.03
CA GLY A 294 -3.99 -9.49 13.42
C GLY A 294 -2.69 -9.24 14.20
N ASP A 295 -2.12 -8.04 14.07
CA ASP A 295 -0.78 -7.68 14.60
C ASP A 295 -0.75 -7.33 16.10
N LYS A 296 -1.62 -7.92 16.93
CA LYS A 296 -1.65 -7.76 18.40
C LYS A 296 -1.82 -6.32 18.93
N HIS A 297 -2.28 -5.39 18.11
CA HIS A 297 -2.61 -4.02 18.54
C HIS A 297 -3.71 -3.43 17.67
N VAL A 298 -4.29 -2.30 18.13
CA VAL A 298 -5.26 -1.52 17.35
C VAL A 298 -4.50 -0.40 16.63
N PRO A 299 -4.48 -0.35 15.28
CA PRO A 299 -3.81 0.71 14.52
C PRO A 299 -4.45 2.07 14.78
N TRP A 300 -3.73 3.18 14.57
CA TRP A 300 -4.27 4.55 14.72
C TRP A 300 -5.01 5.08 13.49
N ILE A 301 -4.89 4.39 12.35
CA ILE A 301 -5.44 4.83 11.06
C ILE A 301 -6.75 4.08 10.73
N HIS A 302 -7.85 4.50 11.33
CA HIS A 302 -9.20 3.98 11.07
C HIS A 302 -10.27 5.01 11.43
#